data_AF-A0A1H3SQZ2-F1
#
_entry.id   AF-A0A1H3SQZ2-F1
#
_cell.length_a   1.000
_cell.length_b   1.000
_cell.length_c   1.000
_cell.angle_alpha   90.00
_cell.angle_beta   90.00
_cell.angle_gamma   90.00
#
_symmetry.space_group_name_H-M   'P 1'
#
loop_
_entity.id
_entity.type
_entity.pdbx_description
1 polymer ?
#
loop_
_entity_poly.entity_id
_entity_poly.type
_entity_poly.pdbx_seq_one_letter_code
_entity_poly.pdbx_strand_id
1 'polypeptide(L)'
;MPKARKYDYEKIVNIYNESGNQAALEYIAQNYGSKAPRGVILRIKNSPGFSFDSINDKIIASSASEGEIFMGIEELCNKKAANEITTHKTVSVNGTSNIALELLYKDLMQEKLMELSKYIKLNRYSNTVIIDKTALKMDGYQVTIN
;
A
#
# COMPACT_ATOMS: atom_id res chain seq x y z
N MET A 1 14.85 -35.63 -4.50
CA MET A 1 13.48 -35.41 -4.99
C MET A 1 13.27 -33.93 -5.31
N PRO A 2 12.48 -33.59 -6.35
CA PRO A 2 12.27 -32.20 -6.76
C PRO A 2 11.43 -31.44 -5.73
N LYS A 3 11.88 -30.24 -5.35
CA LYS A 3 11.12 -29.33 -4.46
C LYS A 3 9.89 -28.82 -5.22
N ALA A 4 8.73 -28.71 -4.55
CA ALA A 4 7.54 -28.09 -5.11
C ALA A 4 7.84 -26.67 -5.62
N ARG A 5 7.52 -26.41 -6.88
CA ARG A 5 7.71 -25.11 -7.56
C ARG A 5 6.34 -24.46 -7.81
N LYS A 6 6.34 -23.21 -8.27
CA LYS A 6 5.11 -22.43 -8.47
C LYS A 6 4.08 -23.10 -9.39
N TYR A 7 4.52 -23.81 -10.42
CA TYR A 7 3.63 -24.53 -11.35
C TYR A 7 2.87 -25.71 -10.70
N ASP A 8 3.34 -26.18 -9.53
CA ASP A 8 2.68 -27.26 -8.80
C ASP A 8 1.59 -26.75 -7.85
N TYR A 9 1.52 -25.43 -7.62
CA TYR A 9 0.69 -24.85 -6.57
C TYR A 9 -0.79 -25.04 -6.85
N GLU A 10 -1.24 -24.90 -8.09
CA GLU A 10 -2.65 -25.13 -8.47
C GLU A 10 -3.09 -26.56 -8.13
N LYS A 11 -2.28 -27.57 -8.44
CA LYS A 11 -2.58 -28.97 -8.12
C LYS A 11 -2.67 -29.21 -6.62
N ILE A 12 -1.75 -28.62 -5.85
CA ILE A 12 -1.74 -28.73 -4.38
C ILE A 12 -2.98 -28.03 -3.79
N VAL A 13 -3.38 -26.88 -4.33
CA VAL A 13 -4.56 -26.13 -3.89
C VAL A 13 -5.85 -26.89 -4.18
N ASN A 14 -5.98 -27.51 -5.35
CA ASN A 14 -7.15 -28.32 -5.67
C ASN A 14 -7.30 -29.47 -4.69
N ILE A 15 -6.21 -30.19 -4.39
CA ILE A 15 -6.22 -31.27 -3.39
C ILE A 15 -6.56 -30.75 -1.99
N TYR A 16 -6.03 -29.58 -1.60
CA TYR A 16 -6.35 -28.95 -0.31
C TYR A 16 -7.85 -28.62 -0.21
N ASN A 17 -8.43 -28.07 -1.27
CA ASN A 17 -9.83 -27.63 -1.29
C ASN A 17 -10.84 -28.78 -1.41
N GLU A 18 -10.47 -29.88 -2.08
CA GLU A 18 -11.34 -31.06 -2.29
C GLU A 18 -11.21 -32.10 -1.17
N SER A 19 -9.97 -32.43 -0.80
CA SER A 19 -9.66 -33.55 0.11
C SER A 19 -9.16 -33.09 1.49
N GLY A 20 -9.02 -31.79 1.70
CA GLY A 20 -8.64 -31.18 2.97
C GLY A 20 -7.13 -31.11 3.21
N ASN A 21 -6.77 -30.43 4.30
CA ASN A 21 -5.39 -30.13 4.68
C ASN A 21 -4.53 -31.40 4.84
N GLN A 22 -5.07 -32.44 5.48
CA GLN A 22 -4.34 -33.70 5.73
C GLN A 22 -3.90 -34.37 4.42
N ALA A 23 -4.81 -34.48 3.45
CA ALA A 23 -4.54 -35.09 2.15
C ALA A 23 -3.51 -34.29 1.34
N ALA A 24 -3.58 -32.95 1.41
CA ALA A 24 -2.58 -32.09 0.78
C ALA A 24 -1.18 -32.27 1.38
N LEU A 25 -1.07 -32.42 2.71
CA LEU A 25 0.21 -32.66 3.39
C LEU A 25 0.84 -33.99 2.96
N GLU A 26 0.04 -35.05 2.88
CA GLU A 26 0.49 -36.38 2.43
C GLU A 26 0.92 -36.35 0.96
N TYR A 27 0.13 -35.72 0.10
CA TYR A 27 0.46 -35.54 -1.31
C TYR A 27 1.79 -34.80 -1.51
N ILE A 28 2.03 -33.74 -0.73
CA ILE A 28 3.27 -32.96 -0.78
C ILE A 28 4.47 -33.79 -0.32
N ALA A 29 4.28 -34.60 0.73
CA ALA A 29 5.33 -35.47 1.27
C ALA A 29 5.72 -36.57 0.27
N GLN A 30 4.74 -37.21 -0.37
CA GLN A 30 4.95 -38.32 -1.30
C GLN A 30 5.54 -37.86 -2.65
N ASN A 31 5.04 -36.76 -3.23
CA ASN A 31 5.42 -36.37 -4.60
C ASN A 31 6.62 -35.43 -4.67
N TYR A 32 6.87 -34.61 -3.65
CA TYR A 32 7.95 -33.62 -3.67
C TYR A 32 9.06 -33.89 -2.64
N GLY A 33 8.94 -34.96 -1.86
CA GLY A 33 9.91 -35.33 -0.82
C GLY A 33 10.19 -34.20 0.17
N SER A 34 9.20 -33.34 0.42
CA SER A 34 9.38 -32.16 1.26
C SER A 34 9.42 -32.57 2.73
N LYS A 35 10.52 -32.22 3.42
CA LYS A 35 10.67 -32.42 4.88
C LYS A 35 9.70 -31.56 5.70
N ALA A 36 9.08 -30.54 5.11
CA ALA A 36 8.14 -29.64 5.78
C ALA A 36 6.92 -29.33 4.88
N PRO A 37 5.96 -30.26 4.72
CA PRO A 37 4.77 -30.06 3.89
C PRO A 37 3.92 -28.85 4.32
N ARG A 38 3.80 -28.59 5.62
CA ARG A 38 3.11 -27.41 6.17
C ARG A 38 3.70 -26.09 5.67
N GLY A 39 5.03 -26.01 5.54
CA GLY A 39 5.71 -24.82 5.04
C GLY A 39 5.44 -24.56 3.55
N VAL A 40 5.13 -25.60 2.78
CA VAL A 40 4.70 -25.46 1.39
C VAL A 40 3.32 -24.82 1.31
N ILE A 41 2.37 -25.28 2.13
CA ILE A 41 1.02 -24.71 2.18
C ILE A 41 1.05 -23.26 2.64
N LEU A 42 1.82 -22.93 3.69
CA LEU A 42 1.98 -21.55 4.15
C LEU A 42 2.55 -20.64 3.05
N ARG A 43 3.53 -21.15 2.29
CA ARG A 43 4.10 -20.41 1.16
C ARG A 43 3.11 -20.22 0.02
N ILE A 44 2.22 -21.17 -0.24
CA ILE A 44 1.15 -21.04 -1.23
C ILE A 44 0.17 -19.94 -0.78
N LYS A 45 -0.29 -19.97 0.48
CA LYS A 45 -1.18 -18.95 1.05
C LYS A 45 -0.62 -17.52 0.97
N ASN A 46 0.70 -17.38 1.02
CA ASN A 46 1.41 -16.10 0.93
C ASN A 46 1.91 -15.76 -0.48
N SER A 47 1.63 -16.59 -1.49
CA SER A 47 2.15 -16.37 -2.84
C SER A 47 1.22 -15.48 -3.67
N PRO A 48 1.76 -14.61 -4.53
CA PRO A 48 0.94 -13.76 -5.39
C PRO A 48 0.11 -14.65 -6.34
N GLY A 49 -1.20 -14.42 -6.38
CA GLY A 49 -2.17 -15.24 -7.14
C GLY A 49 -2.95 -16.24 -6.30
N PHE A 50 -2.70 -16.34 -4.99
CA PHE A 50 -3.50 -17.16 -4.08
C PHE A 50 -3.88 -16.36 -2.84
N SER A 51 -5.13 -16.47 -2.42
CA SER A 51 -5.65 -15.92 -1.16
C SER A 51 -6.23 -17.04 -0.31
N PHE A 52 -6.30 -16.82 1.01
CA PHE A 52 -6.84 -17.81 1.94
C PHE A 52 -8.13 -17.27 2.55
N ASP A 53 -9.22 -18.03 2.38
CA ASP A 53 -10.49 -17.77 3.03
C ASP A 53 -10.55 -18.55 4.35
N SER A 54 -10.49 -17.80 5.46
CA SER A 54 -10.54 -18.36 6.81
C SER A 54 -11.91 -18.89 7.21
N ILE A 55 -12.99 -18.46 6.55
CA ILE A 55 -14.35 -18.87 6.89
C ILE A 55 -14.62 -20.28 6.37
N ASN A 56 -14.22 -20.54 5.12
CA ASN A 56 -14.45 -21.83 4.47
C ASN A 56 -13.23 -22.78 4.53
N ASP A 57 -12.11 -22.34 5.12
CA ASP A 57 -10.81 -23.04 5.12
C ASP A 57 -10.39 -23.49 3.71
N LYS A 58 -10.45 -22.55 2.74
CA LYS A 58 -10.11 -22.81 1.33
C LYS A 58 -9.06 -21.84 0.82
N ILE A 59 -8.24 -22.30 -0.11
CA ILE A 59 -7.29 -21.46 -0.85
C ILE A 59 -7.93 -21.07 -2.17
N ILE A 60 -8.16 -19.78 -2.37
CA ILE A 60 -8.76 -19.24 -3.58
C ILE A 60 -7.60 -18.85 -4.52
N ALA A 61 -7.60 -19.37 -5.74
CA ALA A 61 -6.72 -18.85 -6.78
C ALA A 61 -7.26 -17.49 -7.20
N SER A 62 -6.58 -16.43 -6.79
CA SER A 62 -6.88 -15.07 -7.23
C SER A 62 -6.45 -14.97 -8.69
N SER A 63 -7.38 -15.26 -9.60
CA SER A 63 -7.27 -14.83 -10.98
C SER A 63 -7.48 -13.33 -10.99
N ALA A 64 -6.45 -12.58 -10.62
CA ALA A 64 -6.43 -11.14 -10.83
C ALA A 64 -6.51 -10.96 -12.35
N SER A 65 -7.73 -10.76 -12.86
CA SER A 65 -7.90 -10.24 -14.20
C SER A 65 -7.21 -8.87 -14.19
N GLU A 66 -6.51 -8.53 -15.27
CA GLU A 66 -5.72 -7.29 -15.35
C GLU A 66 -6.52 -6.02 -15.01
N GLY A 67 -7.86 -6.10 -15.03
CA GLY A 67 -8.78 -5.04 -14.63
C GLY A 67 -8.93 -4.80 -13.11
N GLU A 68 -8.45 -5.68 -12.23
CA GLU A 68 -8.51 -5.48 -10.76
C GLU A 68 -7.26 -4.77 -10.21
N ILE A 69 -6.20 -4.64 -11.02
CA ILE A 69 -4.93 -4.03 -10.61
C ILE A 69 -5.02 -2.49 -10.72
N PHE A 70 -5.90 -1.98 -11.58
CA PHE A 70 -6.08 -0.56 -11.83
C PHE A 70 -7.49 -0.13 -11.47
N MET A 71 -7.58 0.94 -10.68
CA MET A 71 -8.85 1.55 -10.30
C MET A 71 -9.49 2.16 -11.56
N GLY A 72 -10.74 1.78 -11.85
CA GLY A 72 -11.47 2.33 -13.00
C GLY A 72 -11.66 3.84 -12.87
N ILE A 73 -11.82 4.55 -14.00
CA ILE A 73 -12.08 6.00 -13.99
C ILE A 73 -13.37 6.29 -13.22
N GLU A 74 -14.39 5.42 -13.35
CA GLU A 74 -15.64 5.57 -12.61
C GLU A 74 -15.42 5.42 -11.08
N GLU A 75 -14.51 4.56 -10.64
CA GLU A 75 -14.18 4.35 -9.23
C GLU A 75 -13.33 5.49 -8.66
N LEU A 76 -12.41 6.06 -9.45
CA LEU A 76 -11.67 7.27 -9.14
C LEU A 76 -12.60 8.49 -8.96
N CYS A 77 -13.64 8.58 -9.79
CA CYS A 77 -14.62 9.67 -9.75
C CYS A 77 -15.69 9.46 -8.67
N ASN A 78 -16.01 8.22 -8.31
CA ASN A 78 -16.99 7.87 -7.28
C ASN A 78 -16.35 7.59 -5.90
N LYS A 79 -15.41 8.44 -5.44
CA LYS A 79 -14.93 8.47 -4.04
C LYS A 79 -16.01 8.93 -3.04
N LYS A 80 -17.22 8.38 -3.14
CA LYS A 80 -18.24 8.38 -2.09
C LYS A 80 -18.64 6.93 -1.86
N ALA A 81 -18.34 6.43 -0.66
CA ALA A 81 -18.86 5.20 -0.07
C ALA A 81 -18.22 3.83 -0.41
N ALA A 82 -16.89 3.74 -0.45
CA ALA A 82 -16.19 2.44 -0.30
C ALA A 82 -15.58 2.23 1.11
N ASN A 83 -16.03 3.00 2.11
CA ASN A 83 -15.78 2.75 3.52
C ASN A 83 -17.11 2.52 4.24
N GLU A 84 -17.82 1.43 3.92
CA GLU A 84 -18.97 1.02 4.73
C GLU A 84 -19.27 -0.48 4.59
N ILE A 85 -18.27 -1.31 4.91
CA ILE A 85 -18.54 -2.56 5.62
C ILE A 85 -17.70 -2.50 6.89
N THR A 86 -18.13 -1.72 7.87
CA THR A 86 -18.10 -2.00 9.32
C THR A 86 -18.74 -0.81 10.02
N THR A 87 -20.04 -0.97 10.27
CA THR A 87 -20.83 -0.50 11.42
C THR A 87 -20.38 0.73 12.23
N HIS A 88 -21.32 1.69 12.31
CA HIS A 88 -21.47 2.77 13.29
C HIS A 88 -20.46 3.93 13.26
N LYS A 89 -20.87 5.08 12.70
CA LYS A 89 -21.30 6.28 13.45
C LYS A 89 -21.66 7.37 12.44
N THR A 90 -22.86 7.92 12.57
CA THR A 90 -23.27 9.14 11.88
C THR A 90 -22.28 10.26 12.23
N VAL A 91 -21.44 10.68 11.28
CA VAL A 91 -20.65 11.89 11.40
C VAL A 91 -21.18 12.90 10.39
N SER A 92 -21.69 13.98 10.97
CA SER A 92 -22.17 15.21 10.36
C SER A 92 -21.40 15.62 9.11
N VAL A 93 -22.15 15.89 8.04
CA VAL A 93 -21.68 16.29 6.70
C VAL A 93 -21.07 17.72 6.67
N ASN A 94 -20.86 18.35 7.83
CA ASN A 94 -20.36 19.73 7.92
C ASN A 94 -18.84 19.83 8.19
N GLY A 95 -18.12 18.71 8.31
CA GLY A 95 -16.68 18.70 8.67
C GLY A 95 -15.70 18.55 7.51
N THR A 96 -16.12 18.02 6.36
CA THR A 96 -15.20 17.59 5.29
C THR A 96 -14.64 18.75 4.45
N SER A 97 -15.40 19.83 4.27
CA SER A 97 -14.95 21.02 3.53
C SER A 97 -13.83 21.78 4.25
N ASN A 98 -13.90 21.88 5.59
CA ASN A 98 -12.88 22.53 6.39
C ASN A 98 -11.58 21.72 6.43
N ILE A 99 -11.67 20.38 6.57
CA ILE A 99 -10.49 19.51 6.57
C ILE A 99 -9.76 19.56 5.23
N ALA A 100 -10.49 19.55 4.10
CA ALA A 100 -9.88 19.65 2.78
C ALA A 100 -9.16 20.98 2.57
N LEU A 101 -9.73 22.09 3.05
CA LEU A 101 -9.11 23.42 2.99
C LEU A 101 -7.86 23.49 3.88
N GLU A 102 -7.91 22.93 5.09
CA GLU A 102 -6.75 22.87 5.99
C GLU A 102 -5.58 22.08 5.39
N LEU A 103 -5.88 20.95 4.73
CA LEU A 103 -4.87 20.17 4.02
C LEU A 103 -4.27 20.96 2.86
N LEU A 104 -5.11 21.61 2.05
CA LEU A 104 -4.64 22.47 0.97
C LEU A 104 -3.74 23.61 1.48
N TYR A 105 -4.13 24.25 2.58
CA TYR A 105 -3.31 25.29 3.22
C TYR A 105 -1.97 24.75 3.69
N LYS A 106 -1.96 23.56 4.31
CA LYS A 106 -0.73 22.89 4.75
C LYS A 106 0.20 22.59 3.57
N ASP A 107 -0.35 22.07 2.48
CA ASP A 107 0.44 21.74 1.28
C ASP A 107 1.03 23.02 0.67
N LEU A 108 0.23 24.08 0.54
CA LEU A 108 0.70 25.36 0.02
C LEU A 108 1.80 25.98 0.91
N MET A 109 1.63 25.90 2.23
CA MET A 109 2.65 26.35 3.19
C MET A 109 3.93 25.54 3.09
N GLN A 110 3.82 24.22 2.93
CA GLN A 110 4.97 23.34 2.76
C GLN A 110 5.73 23.67 1.47
N GLU A 111 5.05 23.87 0.35
CA GLU A 111 5.66 24.29 -0.91
C GLU A 111 6.38 25.63 -0.76
N LYS A 112 5.74 26.63 -0.15
CA LYS A 112 6.36 27.95 0.05
C LYS A 112 7.56 27.91 0.99
N LEU A 113 7.50 27.14 2.08
CA LEU A 113 8.65 26.97 2.99
C LEU A 113 9.80 26.22 2.31
N MET A 114 9.49 25.21 1.49
CA MET A 114 10.49 24.47 0.72
C MET A 114 11.17 25.38 -0.31
N GLU A 115 10.42 26.25 -0.99
CA GLU A 115 10.97 27.25 -1.91
C GLU A 115 11.92 28.23 -1.18
N LEU A 116 11.51 28.75 -0.02
CA LEU A 116 12.32 29.66 0.79
C LEU A 116 13.59 28.99 1.34
N SER A 117 13.55 27.68 1.61
CA SER A 117 14.69 26.93 2.14
C SER A 117 15.91 26.90 1.20
N LYS A 118 15.70 27.17 -0.10
CA LYS A 118 16.78 27.34 -1.08
C LYS A 118 17.71 28.51 -0.74
N TYR A 119 17.15 29.57 -0.16
CA TYR A 119 17.87 30.83 0.09
C TYR A 119 18.18 31.06 1.56
N ILE A 120 17.41 30.45 2.47
CA ILE A 120 17.48 30.73 3.90
C ILE A 120 17.99 29.50 4.66
N LYS A 121 19.11 29.67 5.38
CA LYS A 121 19.66 28.65 6.27
C LYS A 121 19.62 29.14 7.72
N LEU A 122 18.98 28.35 8.58
CA LEU A 122 18.90 28.63 10.01
C LEU A 122 19.91 27.76 10.76
N ASN A 123 20.82 28.38 11.51
CA ASN A 123 21.70 27.68 12.45
C ASN A 123 21.22 27.94 13.88
N ARG A 124 20.66 26.90 14.52
CA ARG A 124 20.15 26.97 15.90
C ARG A 124 21.25 26.93 16.97
N TYR A 125 22.44 26.43 16.64
CA TYR A 125 23.55 26.41 17.59
C TYR A 125 24.15 27.81 17.77
N SER A 126 24.32 28.56 16.68
CA SER A 126 24.83 29.93 16.70
C SER A 126 23.75 31.01 16.75
N ASN A 127 22.47 30.63 16.73
CA ASN A 127 21.33 31.55 16.59
C ASN A 127 21.47 32.52 15.38
N THR A 128 22.02 32.04 14.26
CA THR A 128 22.23 32.86 13.05
C THR A 128 21.33 32.41 11.91
N VAL A 129 20.78 33.39 11.19
CA VAL A 129 20.07 33.19 9.92
C VAL A 129 20.98 33.67 8.78
N ILE A 130 21.21 32.81 7.80
CA ILE A 130 21.97 33.12 6.59
C ILE A 130 20.98 33.23 5.43
N ILE A 131 20.98 34.36 4.74
CA ILE A 131 20.13 34.61 3.57
C ILE A 131 21.02 34.80 2.35
N ASP A 132 20.87 33.94 1.36
CA ASP A 132 21.60 34.00 0.09
C ASP A 132 21.00 35.08 -0.84
N LYS A 133 21.45 36.32 -0.63
CA LYS A 133 21.04 37.47 -1.44
C LYS A 133 21.42 37.34 -2.92
N THR A 134 22.50 36.64 -3.22
CA THR A 134 22.98 36.44 -4.60
C THR A 134 22.03 35.54 -5.37
N ALA A 135 21.69 34.37 -4.82
CA ALA A 135 20.73 33.45 -5.41
C ALA A 135 19.34 34.10 -5.56
N LEU A 136 18.86 34.82 -4.54
CA LEU A 136 17.60 35.55 -4.61
C LEU A 136 17.56 36.55 -5.79
N LYS A 137 18.63 37.32 -5.99
CA LYS A 137 18.70 38.27 -7.11
C LYS A 137 18.80 37.58 -8.47
N MET A 138 19.53 36.48 -8.56
CA MET A 138 19.64 35.70 -9.79
C MET A 138 18.27 35.15 -10.23
N ASP A 139 17.46 34.72 -9.26
CA ASP A 139 16.12 34.19 -9.51
C ASP A 139 15.06 35.31 -9.60
N GLY A 140 15.49 36.57 -9.71
CA GLY A 140 14.64 37.73 -10.02
C GLY A 140 13.98 38.40 -8.82
N TYR A 141 14.33 38.02 -7.59
CA TYR A 141 13.78 38.62 -6.38
C TYR A 141 14.50 39.94 -6.02
N GLN A 142 13.72 40.93 -5.58
CA GLN A 142 14.24 42.12 -4.92
C GLN A 142 14.38 41.87 -3.42
N VAL A 143 15.55 42.18 -2.87
CA VAL A 143 15.87 41.99 -1.45
C VAL A 143 16.04 43.34 -0.77
N THR A 144 15.11 43.66 0.14
CA THR A 144 15.15 44.85 0.99
C THR A 144 15.39 44.42 2.43
N ILE A 145 16.31 45.09 3.12
CA ILE A 145 16.57 44.92 4.55
C ILE A 145 16.14 46.24 5.20
N ASN A 146 15.17 46.16 6.12
CA ASN A 146 14.68 47.31 6.90
C ASN A 146 15.39 47.39 8.26
#